data_AF-A0A1E5XPT6-F1
#
_entry.id   AF-A0A1E5XPT6-F1
#
_cell.length_a   1.000
_cell.length_b   1.000
_cell.length_c   1.000
_cell.angle_alpha   90.00
_cell.angle_beta   90.00
_cell.angle_gamma   90.00
#
_symmetry.space_group_name_H-M   'P 1'
#
loop_
_entity.id
_entity.type
_entity.pdbx_description
1 polymer ?
#
loop_
_entity_poly.entity_id
_entity_poly.type
_entity_poly.pdbx_seq_one_letter_code
_entity_poly.pdbx_strand_id
1 'polypeptide(L)'
;MTTAGADENKAALRRRVVALADGPGFTGRAPGGPSRWSTERTEHYEALRPELVVEVAYDHVSGKRFRHGTRLLRWRPDKRPDQCRMEQLGR
;
A
#
# COMPACT_ATOMS: atom_id res chain seq x y z
N MET A 1 1.07 20.76 -11.89
CA MET A 1 0.26 20.35 -10.71
C MET A 1 1.04 19.28 -9.95
N THR A 2 1.86 19.69 -9.00
CA THR A 2 2.88 18.86 -8.34
C THR A 2 2.23 17.86 -7.39
N THR A 3 2.45 16.56 -7.59
CA THR A 3 2.12 15.56 -6.58
C THR A 3 3.20 15.53 -5.52
N ALA A 4 2.97 16.17 -4.38
CA ALA A 4 3.70 15.87 -3.17
C ALA A 4 2.86 14.88 -2.36
N GLY A 5 3.21 13.60 -2.40
CA GLY A 5 2.64 12.58 -1.54
C GLY A 5 3.63 12.23 -0.45
N ALA A 6 3.18 12.28 0.81
CA ALA A 6 3.86 11.83 2.04
C ALA A 6 5.39 12.09 2.08
N ASP A 7 5.76 13.28 2.57
CA ASP A 7 7.11 13.83 2.66
C ASP A 7 8.04 13.01 3.61
N GLU A 8 8.44 11.82 3.19
CA GLU A 8 9.51 11.04 3.81
C GLU A 8 10.58 10.75 2.75
N ASN A 9 11.83 11.10 3.03
CA ASN A 9 12.91 10.78 2.12
C ASN A 9 12.98 9.25 1.90
N LYS A 10 13.12 8.82 0.64
CA LYS A 10 13.13 7.41 0.22
C LYS A 10 14.02 6.51 1.07
N ALA A 11 15.16 7.01 1.58
CA ALA A 11 16.05 6.23 2.44
C ALA A 11 15.43 5.93 3.83
N ALA A 12 14.74 6.88 4.43
CA ALA A 12 14.04 6.69 5.70
C ALA A 12 12.87 5.71 5.53
N LEU A 13 12.08 5.89 4.47
CA LEU A 13 10.97 4.99 4.15
C LEU A 13 11.44 3.55 3.92
N ARG A 14 12.54 3.37 3.17
CA ARG A 14 13.12 2.04 2.96
C ARG A 14 13.51 1.37 4.28
N ARG A 15 14.21 2.08 5.17
CA ARG A 15 14.61 1.52 6.48
C ARG A 15 13.40 1.08 7.30
N ARG A 16 12.37 1.92 7.32
CA ARG A 16 11.14 1.64 8.05
C ARG A 16 10.36 0.46 7.48
N VAL A 17 10.29 0.33 6.15
CA VAL A 17 9.63 -0.79 5.47
C VAL A 17 10.40 -2.10 5.67
N VAL A 18 11.73 -2.08 5.52
CA VAL A 18 12.57 -3.29 5.71
C VAL A 18 12.48 -3.80 7.14
N ALA A 19 12.35 -2.92 8.14
CA ALA A 19 12.15 -3.33 9.52
C ALA A 19 10.83 -4.09 9.77
N LEU A 20 9.87 -4.01 8.83
CA LEU A 20 8.57 -4.66 8.89
C LEU A 20 8.49 -5.95 8.06
N ALA A 21 9.62 -6.45 7.55
CA ALA A 21 9.70 -7.72 6.83
C ALA A 21 9.14 -8.92 7.63
N ASP A 22 8.91 -10.03 6.91
CA ASP A 22 8.43 -11.32 7.45
C ASP A 22 7.04 -11.26 8.10
N GLY A 23 6.18 -10.36 7.64
CA GLY A 23 4.79 -10.30 8.08
C GLY A 23 3.87 -11.30 7.37
N PRO A 24 2.62 -11.46 7.85
CA PRO A 24 1.64 -12.34 7.22
C PRO A 24 1.21 -11.89 5.81
N GLY A 25 1.47 -10.62 5.45
CA GLY A 25 1.18 -10.09 4.11
C GLY A 25 -0.31 -10.16 3.75
N PHE A 26 -0.59 -10.36 2.46
CA PHE A 26 -1.97 -10.50 1.98
C PHE A 26 -2.52 -11.90 2.27
N THR A 27 -3.70 -11.98 2.90
CA THR A 27 -4.40 -13.25 3.21
C THR A 27 -5.10 -13.89 1.99
N GLY A 28 -4.58 -13.68 0.78
CA GLY A 28 -5.21 -14.09 -0.47
C GLY A 28 -4.30 -13.90 -1.68
N ARG A 29 -4.75 -13.15 -2.69
CA ARG A 29 -3.94 -12.87 -3.89
C ARG A 29 -2.81 -11.89 -3.57
N ALA A 30 -1.71 -12.43 -3.04
CA ALA A 30 -0.46 -11.70 -2.89
C ALA A 30 0.07 -11.25 -4.28
N PRO A 31 0.67 -10.05 -4.38
CA PRO A 31 1.44 -9.65 -5.55
C PRO A 31 2.69 -10.51 -5.72
N GLY A 32 3.27 -10.55 -6.92
CA GLY A 32 4.48 -11.33 -7.22
C GLY A 32 4.24 -12.61 -8.04
N GLY A 33 2.99 -12.95 -8.34
CA GLY A 33 2.68 -13.98 -9.34
C GLY A 33 2.91 -13.47 -10.77
N PRO A 34 3.21 -14.37 -11.73
CA PRO A 34 3.53 -13.99 -13.10
C PRO A 34 2.34 -13.27 -13.75
N SER A 35 2.52 -11.98 -14.02
CA SER A 35 1.58 -11.15 -14.78
C SER A 35 2.06 -10.95 -16.21
N ARG A 36 1.14 -10.71 -17.16
CA ARG A 36 1.46 -10.48 -18.59
C ARG A 36 2.44 -9.31 -18.85
N TRP A 37 2.69 -8.48 -17.83
CA TRP A 37 3.58 -7.33 -17.85
C TRP A 37 4.80 -7.49 -16.91
N SER A 38 5.01 -8.69 -16.35
CA SER A 38 6.17 -8.94 -15.49
C SER A 38 7.36 -9.18 -16.39
N THR A 39 8.22 -8.16 -16.53
CA THR A 39 9.59 -8.36 -16.99
C THR A 39 10.41 -8.88 -15.81
N GLU A 40 11.46 -9.65 -16.12
CA GLU A 40 12.44 -10.34 -15.24
C GLU A 40 12.94 -9.56 -13.99
N ARG A 41 12.69 -8.24 -13.92
CA ARG A 41 13.19 -7.33 -12.87
C ARG A 41 12.17 -6.93 -11.80
N THR A 42 10.96 -7.51 -11.74
CA THR A 42 9.84 -6.88 -11.00
C THR A 42 8.97 -7.78 -10.13
N GLU A 43 9.41 -9.01 -9.82
CA GLU A 43 8.52 -10.00 -9.19
C GLU A 43 8.78 -10.26 -7.70
N HIS A 44 9.78 -9.60 -7.09
CA HIS A 44 10.08 -9.79 -5.68
C HIS A 44 9.07 -9.06 -4.78
N TYR A 45 8.06 -9.79 -4.36
CA TYR A 45 7.16 -9.40 -3.28
C TYR A 45 7.69 -9.94 -1.95
N GLU A 46 7.85 -9.04 -0.97
CA GLU A 46 8.17 -9.39 0.41
C GLU A 46 6.96 -9.04 1.28
N ALA A 47 6.54 -10.00 2.10
CA ALA A 47 5.40 -9.82 2.97
C ALA A 47 5.78 -8.95 4.18
N LEU A 48 5.02 -7.90 4.43
CA LEU A 48 5.26 -6.95 5.51
C LEU A 48 4.23 -7.10 6.63
N ARG A 49 4.63 -6.74 7.85
CA ARG A 49 3.73 -6.60 8.99
C ARG A 49 2.79 -5.41 8.75
N PRO A 50 1.46 -5.56 8.89
CA PRO A 50 0.50 -4.50 8.60
C PRO A 50 0.46 -3.48 9.73
N GLU A 51 1.54 -2.71 9.92
CA GLU A 51 1.68 -1.72 11.01
C GLU A 51 1.55 -0.28 10.52
N LEU A 52 1.77 -0.03 9.22
CA LEU A 52 1.76 1.31 8.65
C LEU A 52 0.42 1.65 8.01
N VAL A 53 -0.11 2.82 8.37
CA VAL A 53 -1.38 3.34 7.83
C VAL A 53 -1.14 4.63 7.06
N VAL A 54 -1.76 4.73 5.89
CA VAL A 54 -1.75 5.90 5.01
C VAL A 54 -3.16 6.27 4.58
N GLU A 55 -3.35 7.55 4.33
CA GLU A 55 -4.53 8.06 3.66
C GLU A 55 -4.26 8.13 2.15
N VAL A 56 -5.24 7.72 1.35
CA VAL A 56 -5.14 7.71 -0.11
C VAL A 56 -6.32 8.43 -0.73
N ALA A 57 -6.07 9.17 -1.81
CA ALA A 57 -7.10 9.62 -2.74
C ALA A 57 -7.29 8.54 -3.81
N TYR A 58 -8.54 8.27 -4.19
CA TYR A 58 -8.89 7.34 -5.27
C TYR A 58 -10.16 7.83 -5.97
N ASP A 59 -10.38 7.37 -7.21
CA ASP A 59 -11.56 7.71 -8.00
C ASP A 59 -12.75 6.79 -7.66
N HIS A 60 -12.57 5.48 -7.82
CA HIS A 60 -13.60 4.51 -7.45
C HIS A 60 -13.03 3.17 -7.00
N VAL A 61 -13.88 2.34 -6.39
CA VAL A 61 -13.56 0.98 -5.95
C VAL A 61 -14.32 -0.02 -6.80
N SER A 62 -13.61 -1.01 -7.35
CA SER A 62 -14.22 -2.11 -8.11
C SER A 62 -13.59 -3.44 -7.68
N GLY A 63 -14.42 -4.43 -7.35
CA GLY A 63 -13.95 -5.76 -6.94
C GLY A 63 -13.00 -5.75 -5.74
N LYS A 64 -13.25 -4.89 -4.75
CA LYS A 64 -12.41 -4.67 -3.55
C LYS A 64 -11.00 -4.13 -3.87
N ARG A 65 -10.84 -3.40 -4.97
CA ARG A 65 -9.59 -2.74 -5.37
C ARG A 65 -9.84 -1.28 -5.75
N PHE A 66 -8.92 -0.40 -5.39
CA PHE A 66 -8.91 0.96 -5.92
C PHE A 66 -8.65 0.94 -7.42
N ARG A 67 -9.37 1.79 -8.15
CA ARG A 67 -9.23 1.98 -9.59
C ARG A 67 -9.03 3.46 -9.88
N HIS A 68 -8.18 3.70 -10.87
CA HIS A 68 -7.77 5.02 -11.39
C HIS A 68 -7.20 5.97 -10.33
N GLY A 69 -6.00 6.50 -10.60
CA GLY A 69 -5.48 7.67 -9.88
C GLY A 69 -5.28 7.51 -8.37
N THR A 70 -4.99 6.31 -7.86
CA THR A 70 -4.71 6.14 -6.42
C THR A 70 -3.43 6.84 -6.03
N ARG A 71 -3.51 7.80 -5.12
CA ARG A 71 -2.38 8.61 -4.66
C ARG A 71 -2.28 8.59 -3.15
N LEU A 72 -1.05 8.42 -2.64
CA LEU A 72 -0.75 8.59 -1.23
C LEU A 72 -0.86 10.07 -0.85
N LEU A 73 -1.67 10.38 0.15
CA LEU A 73 -1.82 11.74 0.67
C LEU A 73 -0.89 11.96 1.86
N ARG A 74 -1.08 11.19 2.93
CA ARG A 74 -0.39 11.37 4.21
C ARG A 74 -0.28 10.08 5.01
N TRP A 75 0.75 10.00 5.85
CA TRP A 75 0.84 8.98 6.90
C TRP A 75 -0.18 9.25 8.01
N ARG A 76 -0.74 8.19 8.57
CA ARG A 76 -1.71 8.24 9.68
C ARG A 76 -1.21 7.40 10.85
N PRO A 77 -0.16 7.85 11.57
CA PRO A 77 0.33 7.13 12.76
C PRO A 77 -0.71 7.13 13.89
N ASP A 78 -1.70 8.00 13.81
CA ASP A 78 -2.84 8.11 14.72
C ASP A 78 -3.87 6.98 14.57
N LYS A 79 -3.86 6.26 13.44
CA LYS A 79 -4.83 5.19 13.16
C LYS A 79 -4.20 3.81 13.34
N ARG A 80 -4.95 2.92 13.99
CA ARG A 80 -4.57 1.52 14.10
C ARG A 80 -4.96 0.76 12.83
N PRO A 81 -4.12 -0.16 12.32
CA PRO A 81 -4.40 -0.94 11.11
C PRO A 81 -5.73 -1.69 11.13
N ASP A 82 -6.16 -2.20 12.29
CA ASP A 82 -7.44 -2.91 12.46
C ASP A 82 -8.69 -2.03 12.31
N GLN A 83 -8.50 -0.71 12.34
CA GLN A 83 -9.56 0.27 12.10
C GLN A 83 -9.74 0.59 10.62
N CYS A 84 -8.82 0.17 9.74
CA CYS A 84 -8.89 0.39 8.30
C CYS A 84 -9.78 -0.67 7.64
N ARG A 85 -11.08 -0.40 7.56
CA ARG A 85 -12.10 -1.35 7.07
C ARG A 85 -12.70 -0.92 5.74
N MET A 86 -13.12 -1.90 4.94
CA MET A 86 -13.78 -1.69 3.64
C MET A 86 -15.07 -0.88 3.73
N GLU A 87 -15.73 -0.88 4.89
CA GLU A 87 -16.94 -0.09 5.17
C GLU A 87 -16.71 1.42 5.01
N GLN A 88 -15.45 1.88 5.09
CA GLN A 88 -15.09 3.29 4.94
C GLN A 88 -15.08 3.76 3.47
N LEU A 89 -15.12 2.84 2.50
CA LEU A 89 -14.89 3.16 1.08
C LEU A 89 -16.17 3.56 0.31
N GLY A 90 -17.34 3.33 0.89
CA GLY A 90 -18.65 3.58 0.28
C GLY A 90 -19.44 4.70 0.95
N ARG A 91 -18.74 5.63 1.63
CA ARG A 91 -19.34 6.82 2.24
C ARG A 91 -18.86 8.08 1.56
#